data_AF-A0A8J8EM91-F1
#
_entry.id   AF-A0A8J8EM91-F1
#
_cell.length_a   1.000
_cell.length_b   1.000
_cell.length_c   1.000
_cell.angle_alpha   90.00
_cell.angle_beta   90.00
_cell.angle_gamma   90.00
#
_symmetry.space_group_name_H-M   'P 1'
#
loop_
_entity.id
_entity.type
_entity.pdbx_description
1 polymer ?
#
loop_
_entity_poly.entity_id
_entity_poly.type
_entity_poly.pdbx_seq_one_letter_code
_entity_poly.pdbx_strand_id
1 'polypeptide(L)'
;MPTKRSTWHLLKLVYVNPPYVSKAMAHFAGDMAVLEEIGTLNEKSVEIIKESLGAKGNEIDLSIGDLILIPVERLPEDDRKLLLKVAQELGADAKLKIVRR
;
A
#
# COMPACT_ATOMS: atom_id res chain seq x y z
N MET A 1 15.49 14.87 23.24
CA MET A 1 14.41 13.87 23.06
C MET A 1 14.36 13.48 21.59
N PRO A 2 14.62 12.22 21.19
CA PRO A 2 14.33 11.83 19.82
C PRO A 2 12.82 11.57 19.76
N THR A 3 12.06 12.53 19.25
CA THR A 3 10.70 12.27 18.75
C THR A 3 10.82 11.15 17.72
N LYS A 4 10.39 9.93 18.06
CA LYS A 4 10.18 8.84 17.11
C LYS A 4 9.31 9.44 16.00
N ARG A 5 9.91 9.78 14.85
CA ARG A 5 9.14 10.22 13.67
C ARG A 5 8.44 8.99 13.17
N SER A 6 7.20 8.81 13.60
CA SER A 6 6.33 7.76 13.09
C SER A 6 6.27 7.91 11.58
N THR A 7 6.78 6.91 10.87
CA THR A 7 6.94 6.97 9.41
C THR A 7 5.80 6.18 8.78
N TRP A 8 5.26 6.68 7.67
CA TRP A 8 4.20 6.01 6.95
C TRP A 8 4.82 5.12 5.88
N HIS A 9 4.48 3.83 5.92
CA HIS A 9 4.99 2.82 5.00
C HIS A 9 3.90 2.46 4.00
N LEU A 10 4.23 2.49 2.71
CA LEU A 10 3.39 2.00 1.63
C LEU A 10 3.75 0.54 1.35
N LEU A 11 2.77 -0.33 1.54
CA LEU A 11 2.90 -1.78 1.40
C LEU A 11 2.06 -2.26 0.22
N LYS A 12 2.59 -3.22 -0.55
CA LYS A 12 1.87 -3.96 -1.59
C LYS A 12 1.47 -5.32 -1.04
N LEU A 13 0.21 -5.68 -1.15
CA LEU A 13 -0.26 -7.03 -0.89
C LEU A 13 -0.12 -7.85 -2.18
N VAL A 14 0.70 -8.91 -2.13
CA VAL A 14 0.91 -9.83 -3.25
C VAL A 14 0.48 -11.23 -2.83
N TYR A 15 -0.44 -11.82 -3.59
CA TYR A 15 -0.84 -13.22 -3.42
C TYR A 15 0.16 -14.11 -4.14
N VAL A 16 0.90 -14.91 -3.37
CA VAL A 16 1.81 -15.91 -3.95
C VAL A 16 1.03 -17.22 -4.06
N ASN A 17 0.80 -17.67 -5.29
CA ASN A 17 0.27 -19.01 -5.56
C ASN A 17 1.40 -19.89 -6.13
N PRO A 18 2.09 -20.71 -5.32
CA PRO A 18 3.21 -21.48 -5.82
C PRO A 18 2.70 -22.66 -6.68
N PRO A 19 3.25 -22.88 -7.89
CA PRO A 19 2.76 -23.93 -8.80
C PRO A 19 2.98 -25.38 -8.32
N TYR A 20 3.65 -25.60 -7.18
CA TYR A 20 4.10 -26.92 -6.71
C TYR A 20 3.85 -27.20 -5.22
N VAL A 21 2.87 -26.55 -4.59
CA VAL A 21 2.51 -26.96 -3.22
C VAL A 21 1.58 -28.18 -3.28
N SER A 22 2.19 -29.33 -3.02
CA SER A 22 1.60 -30.67 -3.03
C SER A 22 0.26 -30.73 -2.30
N LYS A 23 -0.65 -31.61 -2.77
CA LYS A 23 -1.97 -31.97 -2.21
C LYS A 23 -2.10 -31.98 -0.67
N ALA A 24 -1.01 -32.13 0.08
CA ALA A 24 -0.97 -32.06 1.55
C ALA A 24 -1.11 -30.63 2.12
N MET A 25 -0.70 -29.59 1.39
CA MET A 25 -0.85 -28.18 1.80
C MET A 25 -2.10 -27.53 1.21
N ALA A 26 -2.93 -28.27 0.47
CA ALA A 26 -4.22 -27.79 -0.03
C ALA A 26 -5.18 -27.34 1.10
N HIS A 27 -4.94 -27.77 2.34
CA HIS A 27 -5.66 -27.28 3.54
C HIS A 27 -5.02 -26.03 4.18
N PHE A 28 -3.78 -25.68 3.81
CA PHE A 28 -3.15 -24.39 4.11
C PHE A 28 -3.22 -23.41 2.93
N ALA A 29 -3.83 -23.83 1.81
CA ALA A 29 -4.01 -23.07 0.58
C ALA A 29 -5.10 -21.98 0.70
N GLY A 30 -5.09 -21.27 1.83
CA GLY A 30 -5.76 -19.98 1.98
C GLY A 30 -4.70 -18.90 2.02
N ASP A 31 -4.31 -18.43 0.84
CA ASP A 31 -3.64 -17.15 0.60
C ASP A 31 -2.38 -16.85 1.44
N MET A 32 -1.20 -17.30 0.99
CA MET A 32 0.05 -16.63 1.39
C MET A 32 0.09 -15.23 0.75
N ALA A 33 -0.53 -14.27 1.42
CA ALA A 33 -0.46 -12.87 1.08
C ALA A 33 0.79 -12.25 1.73
N VAL A 34 1.75 -11.85 0.92
CA VAL A 34 2.98 -11.19 1.37
C VAL A 34 2.77 -9.69 1.30
N LEU A 35 3.11 -8.98 2.38
CA LEU A 35 3.20 -7.52 2.39
C LEU A 35 4.62 -7.10 2.03
N GLU A 36 4.81 -6.60 0.82
CA GLU A 36 6.06 -6.04 0.34
C GLU A 36 6.10 -4.54 0.63
N GLU A 37 7.15 -4.06 1.30
CA GLU A 37 7.34 -2.64 1.53
C GLU A 37 7.90 -1.97 0.27
N ILE A 38 7.12 -1.07 -0.32
CA ILE A 38 7.49 -0.37 -1.56
C ILE A 38 8.30 0.88 -1.23
N GLY A 39 7.99 1.52 -0.11
CA GLY A 39 8.66 2.74 0.33
C GLY A 39 7.90 3.45 1.44
N THR A 40 8.30 4.68 1.70
CA THR A 40 7.71 5.52 2.74
C THR A 40 7.05 6.74 2.11
N LEU A 41 6.04 7.26 2.80
CA LEU A 41 5.31 8.47 2.41
C LEU A 41 5.47 9.53 3.50
N ASN A 42 5.47 10.79 3.09
CA ASN A 42 5.44 11.91 4.03
C ASN A 42 4.07 11.99 4.74
N GLU A 43 4.06 12.43 6.00
CA GLU A 43 2.83 12.66 6.78
C GLU A 43 1.84 13.56 6.02
N LYS A 44 2.31 14.65 5.40
CA LYS A 44 1.46 15.56 4.62
C LYS A 44 0.78 14.86 3.43
N SER A 45 1.50 13.94 2.78
CA SER A 45 0.96 13.16 1.66
C SER A 45 -0.12 12.21 2.15
N VAL A 46 0.11 11.56 3.28
CA VAL A 46 -0.88 10.67 3.89
C VAL A 46 -2.12 11.43 4.37
N GLU A 47 -1.97 12.65 4.89
CA GLU A 47 -3.11 13.51 5.23
C GLU A 47 -3.97 13.82 3.99
N ILE A 48 -3.35 14.21 2.87
CA ILE A 48 -4.06 14.45 1.60
C ILE A 48 -4.80 13.19 1.13
N ILE A 49 -4.15 12.02 1.23
CA ILE A 49 -4.76 10.73 0.86
C ILE A 49 -5.95 10.42 1.77
N LYS A 50 -5.82 10.62 3.09
CA LYS A 50 -6.90 10.41 4.05
C LYS A 50 -8.10 11.32 3.77
N GLU A 51 -7.85 12.60 3.51
CA GLU A 51 -8.90 13.56 3.18
C GLU A 51 -9.64 13.17 1.91
N SER A 52 -8.90 12.74 0.89
CA SER A 52 -9.46 12.37 -0.42
C SER A 52 -10.33 11.10 -0.35
N LEU A 53 -9.99 10.18 0.54
CA LEU A 53 -10.67 8.88 0.68
C LEU A 53 -11.63 8.84 1.88
N GLY A 54 -11.72 9.92 2.66
CA GLY A 54 -12.46 9.93 3.93
C GLY A 54 -11.92 8.95 4.99
N ALA A 55 -10.67 8.51 4.85
CA ALA A 55 -10.05 7.51 5.72
C ALA A 55 -9.60 8.13 7.05
N LYS A 56 -9.69 7.36 8.14
CA LYS A 56 -9.26 7.77 9.49
C LYS A 56 -8.40 6.68 10.13
N GLY A 57 -7.50 7.10 11.02
CA GLY A 57 -6.65 6.18 11.79
C GLY A 57 -5.21 6.10 11.29
N ASN A 58 -4.53 5.02 11.67
CA ASN A 58 -3.10 4.75 11.42
C ASN A 58 -2.87 3.71 10.31
N GLU A 59 -3.95 3.26 9.66
CA GLU A 59 -3.92 2.29 8.57
C GLU A 59 -4.92 2.74 7.49
N ILE A 60 -4.55 2.59 6.23
CA ILE A 60 -5.39 2.91 5.07
C ILE A 60 -5.23 1.77 4.08
N ASP A 61 -6.32 1.06 3.80
CA ASP A 61 -6.35 0.09 2.72
C ASP A 61 -6.78 0.80 1.43
N LEU A 62 -6.06 0.52 0.35
CA LEU A 62 -6.21 1.18 -0.94
C LEU A 62 -6.38 0.13 -2.04
N SER A 63 -7.38 0.33 -2.89
CA SER A 63 -7.48 -0.31 -4.19
C SER A 63 -6.87 0.56 -5.29
N ILE A 64 -6.65 0.00 -6.48
CA ILE A 64 -6.18 0.78 -7.64
C ILE A 64 -7.19 1.87 -8.01
N GLY A 65 -8.48 1.61 -7.86
CA GLY A 65 -9.53 2.60 -8.13
C GLY A 65 -9.44 3.82 -7.21
N ASP A 66 -9.04 3.62 -5.95
CA ASP A 66 -8.90 4.70 -4.98
C ASP A 66 -7.75 5.65 -5.35
N LEU A 67 -6.73 5.17 -6.07
CA LEU A 67 -5.61 6.00 -6.50
C LEU A 67 -6.04 7.14 -7.44
N ILE A 68 -7.13 6.95 -8.19
CA ILE A 68 -7.70 7.96 -9.10
C ILE A 68 -8.31 9.13 -8.31
N LEU A 69 -8.77 8.87 -7.08
CA LEU A 69 -9.37 9.88 -6.21
C LEU A 69 -8.31 10.74 -5.49
N ILE A 70 -7.04 10.28 -5.48
CA ILE A 70 -5.95 10.98 -4.82
C ILE A 70 -5.47 12.12 -5.74
N PRO A 71 -5.46 13.38 -5.29
CA PRO A 71 -4.96 14.51 -6.06
C PRO A 71 -3.43 14.50 -6.07
N VAL A 72 -2.84 13.67 -6.92
CA VAL A 72 -1.40 13.39 -6.99
C VAL A 72 -0.56 14.65 -7.28
N GLU A 73 -1.15 15.70 -7.85
CA GLU A 73 -0.52 17.00 -8.12
C GLU A 73 -0.22 17.78 -6.84
N ARG A 74 -0.97 17.50 -5.76
CA ARG A 74 -0.79 18.14 -4.44
C ARG A 74 0.29 17.45 -3.60
N LEU A 75 0.76 16.29 -4.04
CA LEU A 75 1.77 15.51 -3.34
C LEU A 75 3.18 16.04 -3.64
N PRO A 76 4.13 15.91 -2.69
CA PRO A 76 5.55 16.08 -2.95
C PRO A 76 6.01 15.24 -4.14
N GLU A 77 7.02 15.72 -4.88
CA GLU A 77 7.45 15.09 -6.12
C GLU A 77 7.88 13.62 -5.95
N ASP A 78 8.59 13.31 -4.86
CA ASP A 78 9.07 11.95 -4.56
C ASP A 78 7.91 10.99 -4.29
N ASP A 79 6.97 11.39 -3.42
CA ASP A 79 5.78 10.60 -3.09
C ASP A 79 4.86 10.43 -4.31
N ARG A 80 4.74 11.48 -5.14
CA ARG A 80 4.00 11.42 -6.41
C ARG A 80 4.61 10.38 -7.35
N LYS A 81 5.94 10.41 -7.54
CA LYS A 81 6.64 9.44 -8.39
C LYS A 81 6.46 8.01 -7.85
N LEU A 82 6.54 7.83 -6.54
CA LEU A 82 6.32 6.53 -5.91
C LEU A 82 4.91 6.00 -6.20
N LEU A 83 3.86 6.80 -5.96
CA LEU A 83 2.48 6.38 -6.21
C LEU A 83 2.20 6.10 -7.69
N LEU A 84 2.75 6.90 -8.61
CA LEU A 84 2.59 6.66 -10.04
C LEU A 84 3.30 5.40 -10.50
N LYS A 85 4.52 5.14 -10.02
CA LYS A 85 5.24 3.89 -10.29
C LYS A 85 4.43 2.69 -9.79
N VAL A 86 3.91 2.78 -8.58
CA VAL A 86 3.08 1.75 -7.96
C VAL A 86 1.80 1.52 -8.77
N ALA A 87 1.10 2.57 -9.20
CA ALA A 87 -0.09 2.45 -10.03
C ALA A 87 0.19 1.76 -11.38
N GLN A 88 1.39 1.94 -11.95
CA GLN A 88 1.80 1.27 -13.20
C GLN A 88 2.17 -0.20 -13.00
N GLU A 89 2.73 -0.56 -11.84
CA GLU A 89 3.20 -1.91 -11.51
C GLU A 89 2.13 -2.80 -10.83
N LEU A 90 0.98 -2.24 -10.46
CA LEU A 90 -0.12 -3.00 -9.87
C LEU A 90 -1.00 -3.64 -10.95
N GLY A 91 -1.10 -4.97 -10.92
CA GLY A 91 -2.14 -5.71 -11.63
C GLY A 91 -3.51 -5.52 -10.95
N ALA A 92 -4.61 -5.71 -11.69
CA ALA A 92 -5.98 -5.38 -11.27
C ALA A 92 -6.39 -5.92 -9.88
N ASP A 93 -5.82 -7.04 -9.44
CA ASP A 93 -6.16 -7.69 -8.17
C ASP A 93 -5.24 -7.29 -6.99
N ALA A 94 -4.25 -6.43 -7.22
CA ALA A 94 -3.32 -6.03 -6.18
C ALA A 94 -3.95 -4.98 -5.24
N LYS A 95 -3.68 -5.15 -3.95
CA LYS A 95 -4.11 -4.21 -2.89
C LYS A 95 -2.92 -3.48 -2.32
N LEU A 96 -3.13 -2.23 -1.94
CA LEU A 96 -2.15 -1.39 -1.29
C LEU A 96 -2.56 -1.13 0.15
N LYS A 97 -1.58 -0.91 1.01
CA LYS A 97 -1.83 -0.55 2.40
C LYS A 97 -0.84 0.50 2.86
N ILE A 98 -1.32 1.58 3.46
CA ILE A 98 -0.49 2.59 4.11
C ILE A 98 -0.60 2.41 5.62
N VAL A 99 0.52 2.22 6.32
CA VAL A 99 0.55 1.98 7.78
C VAL A 99 1.55 2.89 8.46
N ARG A 100 1.18 3.42 9.62
CA ARG A 100 2.07 4.18 10.49
C ARG A 100 2.86 3.24 11.41
N ARG A 101 4.20 3.28 11.37
CA ARG A 101 5.10 2.48 12.24
C ARG A 101 5.99 3.36 13.11
#